data_AF-A0A1Q6LCG9-F1
#
_entry.id   AF-A0A1Q6LCG9-F1
#
_cell.length_a   1.000
_cell.length_b   1.000
_cell.length_c   1.000
_cell.angle_alpha   90.00
_cell.angle_beta   90.00
_cell.angle_gamma   90.00
#
_symmetry.space_group_name_H-M   'P 1'
#
loop_
_entity.id
_entity.type
_entity.pdbx_description
1 polymer ?
#
loop_
_entity_poly.entity_id
_entity_poly.type
_entity_poly.pdbx_seq_one_letter_code
_entity_poly.pdbx_strand_id
1 'polypeptide(L)'
;MFVFDISNPLTLVLMLVIMILLIFLAQEVKKSYIAAIPLFASLILILVHGIHLFTLPKEYQDLIPVLSRCLVVDFLFVGISFFGYLWVDDIEAKEKGIKSVDDSMEWFWRNI
;
A
#
# COMPACT_ATOMS: atom_id res chain seq x y z
N MET A 1 7.52 24.23 1.87
CA MET A 1 7.70 22.81 1.50
C MET A 1 6.33 22.21 1.20
N PHE A 2 6.15 21.47 0.11
CA PHE A 2 4.89 20.75 -0.17
C PHE A 2 4.87 19.42 0.59
N VAL A 3 3.80 19.15 1.32
CA VAL A 3 3.56 17.88 2.01
C VAL A 3 2.28 17.28 1.47
N PHE A 4 2.34 16.03 1.02
CA PHE A 4 1.17 15.28 0.61
C PHE A 4 0.46 14.73 1.84
N ASP A 5 -0.61 15.41 2.29
CA ASP A 5 -1.34 15.01 3.49
C ASP A 5 -2.32 13.86 3.19
N ILE A 6 -1.82 12.63 3.32
CA ILE A 6 -2.63 11.42 3.21
C ILE A 6 -3.47 11.14 4.46
N SER A 7 -3.19 11.83 5.58
CA SER A 7 -4.00 11.74 6.79
C SER A 7 -5.29 12.57 6.67
N ASN A 8 -5.37 13.44 5.65
CA ASN A 8 -6.61 14.13 5.31
C ASN A 8 -7.71 13.12 4.95
N PRO A 9 -8.92 13.23 5.55
CA PRO A 9 -9.98 12.24 5.34
C PRO A 9 -10.36 12.00 3.88
N LEU A 10 -10.42 13.05 3.06
CA LEU A 10 -10.79 12.91 1.65
C LEU A 10 -9.69 12.20 0.87
N THR A 11 -8.43 12.62 1.03
CA THR A 11 -7.28 11.97 0.40
C THR A 11 -7.17 10.50 0.80
N LEU A 12 -7.33 10.21 2.09
CA LEU A 12 -7.28 8.85 2.63
C LEU A 12 -8.32 7.94 1.99
N VAL A 13 -9.58 8.40 1.92
CA VAL A 13 -10.67 7.62 1.31
C VAL A 13 -10.41 7.40 -0.17
N LEU A 14 -9.98 8.42 -0.91
CA LEU A 14 -9.67 8.28 -2.34
C LEU A 14 -8.56 7.28 -2.59
N MET A 15 -7.47 7.34 -1.81
CA MET A 15 -6.36 6.39 -1.91
C MET A 15 -6.80 4.97 -1.58
N LEU A 16 -7.61 4.80 -0.53
CA LEU A 16 -8.14 3.49 -0.14
C LEU A 16 -9.01 2.90 -1.26
N VAL A 17 -9.91 3.70 -1.84
CA VAL A 17 -10.77 3.27 -2.96
C VAL A 17 -9.91 2.84 -4.15
N ILE A 18 -8.93 3.64 -4.56
CA ILE A 18 -8.03 3.30 -5.67
C ILE A 18 -7.28 2.00 -5.39
N MET A 19 -6.75 1.82 -4.17
CA MET A 19 -6.05 0.61 -3.78
C MET A 19 -6.94 -0.63 -3.87
N ILE A 20 -8.17 -0.56 -3.33
CA ILE A 20 -9.13 -1.66 -3.37
C ILE A 20 -9.50 -1.99 -4.82
N LEU A 21 -9.75 -0.97 -5.66
CA LEU A 21 -10.08 -1.16 -7.07
C LEU A 21 -8.94 -1.83 -7.84
N LEU A 22 -7.69 -1.47 -7.56
CA LEU A 22 -6.52 -2.10 -8.20
C LEU A 22 -6.34 -3.56 -7.76
N ILE A 23 -6.53 -3.86 -6.47
CA ILE A 23 -6.48 -5.24 -5.97
C ILE A 23 -7.60 -6.08 -6.59
N PHE A 24 -8.83 -5.54 -6.64
CA PHE A 24 -9.97 -6.21 -7.25
C PHE A 24 -9.75 -6.46 -8.75
N LEU A 25 -9.23 -5.46 -9.47
CA LEU A 25 -8.87 -5.63 -10.88
C LEU A 25 -7.80 -6.72 -11.06
N ALA A 26 -6.77 -6.73 -10.21
CA ALA A 26 -5.69 -7.70 -10.24
C ALA A 26 -6.19 -9.14 -10.01
N GLN A 27 -7.17 -9.30 -9.11
CA GLN A 27 -7.85 -10.56 -8.86
C GLN A 27 -8.64 -11.02 -10.10
N GLU A 28 -9.45 -10.14 -10.70
CA GLU A 28 -10.29 -10.47 -11.85
C GLU A 28 -9.46 -10.91 -13.07
N VAL A 29 -8.35 -10.21 -13.33
CA VAL A 29 -7.46 -10.56 -14.45
C VAL A 29 -6.39 -11.59 -14.09
N LYS A 30 -6.35 -12.03 -12.83
CA LYS A 30 -5.39 -12.99 -12.26
C LYS A 30 -3.92 -12.59 -12.53
N LYS A 31 -3.60 -11.32 -12.30
CA LYS A 31 -2.25 -10.77 -12.46
C LYS A 31 -1.79 -10.04 -11.21
N SER A 32 -0.93 -10.67 -10.43
CA SER A 32 -0.34 -10.16 -9.19
C SER A 32 0.47 -8.88 -9.40
N TYR A 33 1.10 -8.69 -10.57
CA TYR A 33 1.87 -7.46 -10.83
C TYR A 33 1.02 -6.19 -10.76
N ILE A 34 -0.30 -6.29 -10.98
CA ILE A 34 -1.23 -5.16 -10.84
C ILE A 34 -1.45 -4.86 -9.35
N ALA A 35 -1.60 -5.90 -8.51
CA ALA A 35 -1.68 -5.75 -7.05
C ALA A 35 -0.36 -5.27 -6.43
N ALA A 36 0.77 -5.46 -7.11
CA ALA A 36 2.06 -4.91 -6.68
C ALA A 36 2.15 -3.38 -6.86
N ILE A 37 1.40 -2.78 -7.80
CA ILE A 37 1.40 -1.32 -8.04
C ILE A 37 1.10 -0.52 -6.76
N PRO A 38 -0.04 -0.75 -6.05
CA PRO A 38 -0.34 -0.02 -4.82
C PRO A 38 0.68 -0.30 -3.71
N LEU A 39 1.30 -1.48 -3.67
CA LEU A 39 2.37 -1.80 -2.72
C LEU A 39 3.60 -0.92 -2.96
N PHE A 40 4.11 -0.89 -4.19
CA PHE A 40 5.25 -0.03 -4.52
C PHE A 40 4.95 1.46 -4.33
N ALA A 41 3.74 1.91 -4.69
CA ALA A 41 3.32 3.28 -4.43
C ALA A 41 3.35 3.61 -2.93
N SER A 42 2.85 2.71 -2.07
CA SER A 42 2.86 2.88 -0.61
C SER A 42 4.28 2.86 -0.03
N LEU A 43 5.17 2.00 -0.55
CA LEU A 43 6.58 1.97 -0.17
C LEU A 43 7.34 3.23 -0.60
N ILE A 44 6.99 3.85 -1.72
CA ILE A 44 7.56 5.14 -2.11
C ILE A 44 7.06 6.24 -1.18
N LEU A 45 5.76 6.26 -0.86
CA LEU A 45 5.16 7.28 0.00
C LEU A 45 5.76 7.29 1.41
N ILE A 46 5.93 6.12 2.03
CA ILE A 46 6.54 6.04 3.36
C ILE A 46 7.98 6.60 3.37
N LEU A 47 8.74 6.35 2.30
CA LEU A 47 10.09 6.90 2.15
C LEU A 47 10.05 8.43 1.97
N VAL A 48 9.12 8.94 1.16
CA VAL A 48 8.94 10.39 0.96
C VAL A 48 8.56 11.08 2.27
N HIS A 49 7.57 10.58 3.01
CA HIS A 49 7.18 11.15 4.30
C HIS A 49 8.30 11.01 5.35
N GLY A 50 9.03 9.89 5.33
CA GLY A 50 10.20 9.69 6.17
C GLY A 50 11.29 10.72 5.90
N ILE A 51 11.70 10.88 4.65
CA ILE A 51 12.70 11.88 4.23
C ILE A 51 12.24 13.29 4.61
N HIS A 52 10.98 13.64 4.35
CA HIS A 52 10.42 14.93 4.73
C HIS A 52 10.51 15.22 6.23
N LEU A 53 10.40 14.20 7.09
CA LEU A 53 10.58 14.36 8.54
C LEU A 53 12.04 14.70 8.89
N PHE A 54 13.01 14.06 8.23
CA PHE A 54 14.44 14.28 8.48
C PHE A 54 14.98 15.58 7.88
N THR A 55 14.43 16.02 6.74
CA THR A 55 14.91 17.21 6.02
C THR A 55 14.07 18.45 6.32
N LEU A 56 13.18 18.40 7.32
CA LEU A 56 12.23 19.48 7.61
C LEU A 56 12.95 20.75 8.09
N PRO A 57 12.81 21.90 7.38
CA PRO A 57 13.37 23.17 7.85
C PRO A 57 12.67 23.67 9.11
N LYS A 58 13.36 24.50 9.91
CA LYS A 58 12.84 25.02 11.19
C LYS A 58 11.52 25.79 11.04
N GLU A 59 11.34 26.50 9.93
CA GLU A 59 10.12 27.26 9.63
C GLU A 59 8.88 26.39 9.35
N TYR A 60 9.04 25.07 9.19
CA TYR A 60 7.95 24.13 8.93
C TYR A 60 7.73 23.09 10.05
N GLN A 61 8.28 23.29 11.25
CA GLN A 61 8.14 22.31 12.33
C GLN A 61 6.70 22.00 12.74
N ASP A 62 5.76 22.91 12.48
CA ASP A 62 4.33 22.68 12.69
C ASP A 62 3.75 21.54 11.83
N LEU A 63 4.48 21.10 10.80
CA LEU A 63 4.09 19.96 9.95
C LEU A 63 4.49 18.60 10.53
N ILE A 64 5.29 18.55 11.60
CA ILE A 64 5.73 17.29 12.24
C ILE A 64 4.52 16.40 12.63
N PRO A 65 3.45 16.91 13.27
CA PRO A 65 2.29 16.08 13.60
C PRO A 65 1.55 15.56 12.37
N VAL A 66 1.52 16.33 11.28
CA VAL A 66 0.90 15.92 10.00
C VAL A 66 1.71 14.77 9.39
N LEU A 67 3.02 14.95 9.24
CA LEU A 67 3.94 13.93 8.70
C LEU A 67 3.93 12.66 9.55
N SER A 68 3.84 12.80 10.88
CA SER A 68 3.76 11.66 11.79
C SER A 68 2.48 10.84 11.59
N ARG A 69 1.33 11.51 11.37
CA ARG A 69 0.07 10.81 11.02
C ARG A 69 0.16 10.17 9.64
N CYS A 70 0.75 10.86 8.65
CA CYS A 70 0.98 10.29 7.32
C CYS A 70 1.79 9.00 7.43
N LEU A 71 2.89 8.96 8.19
CA LEU A 71 3.68 7.75 8.37
C LEU A 71 2.87 6.57 8.94
N VAL A 72 2.00 6.81 9.92
CA VAL A 72 1.11 5.76 10.44
C VAL A 72 0.19 5.23 9.34
N VAL A 73 -0.41 6.12 8.54
CA VAL A 73 -1.27 5.74 7.41
C VAL A 73 -0.46 4.98 6.35
N ASP A 74 0.75 5.43 6.02
CA ASP A 74 1.63 4.75 5.06
C ASP A 74 1.90 3.31 5.48
N PHE A 75 2.24 3.07 6.75
CA PHE A 75 2.47 1.72 7.27
C PHE A 75 1.24 0.83 7.11
N LEU A 76 0.04 1.37 7.36
CA LEU A 76 -1.21 0.62 7.17
C LEU A 76 -1.42 0.28 5.68
N PHE A 77 -1.17 1.24 4.79
CA PHE A 77 -1.31 1.03 3.35
C PHE A 77 -0.29 0.02 2.82
N VAL A 78 0.96 0.06 3.28
CA VAL A 78 1.97 -0.98 2.98
C VAL A 78 1.46 -2.34 3.44
N GLY A 79 0.93 -2.47 4.65
CA GLY A 79 0.37 -3.73 5.14
C GLY A 79 -0.78 -4.25 4.28
N ILE A 80 -1.80 -3.43 4.04
CA ILE A 80 -2.98 -3.82 3.26
C ILE A 80 -2.61 -4.20 1.83
N SER A 81 -1.79 -3.38 1.16
CA SER A 81 -1.35 -3.66 -0.21
C SER A 81 -0.43 -4.87 -0.30
N PHE A 82 0.40 -5.13 0.71
CA PHE A 82 1.24 -6.33 0.76
C PHE A 82 0.41 -7.60 0.88
N PHE A 83 -0.58 -7.63 1.79
CA PHE A 83 -1.49 -8.78 1.89
C PHE A 83 -2.33 -8.95 0.63
N GLY A 84 -2.81 -7.85 0.03
CA GLY A 84 -3.52 -7.89 -1.25
C GLY A 84 -2.66 -8.45 -2.39
N TYR A 85 -1.38 -8.09 -2.44
CA TYR A 85 -0.43 -8.64 -3.40
C TYR A 85 -0.24 -10.15 -3.21
N LEU A 86 0.04 -10.61 -2.00
CA LEU A 86 0.22 -12.05 -1.72
C LEU A 86 -1.03 -12.86 -2.04
N TRP A 87 -2.22 -12.32 -1.76
CA TRP A 87 -3.47 -12.98 -2.08
C TRP A 87 -3.65 -13.17 -3.59
N VAL A 88 -3.41 -12.13 -4.39
CA VAL A 88 -3.53 -12.23 -5.85
C VAL A 88 -2.40 -13.08 -6.46
N ASP A 89 -1.21 -13.05 -5.87
CA ASP A 89 -0.08 -13.92 -6.28
C ASP A 89 -0.40 -15.41 -6.10
N ASP A 90 -1.01 -15.79 -4.97
CA ASP A 90 -1.48 -17.16 -4.75
C ASP A 90 -2.53 -17.59 -5.79
N ILE A 91 -3.48 -16.70 -6.13
CA ILE A 91 -4.47 -16.94 -7.20
C ILE A 91 -3.79 -17.14 -8.55
N GLU A 92 -2.85 -16.27 -8.93
CA GLU A 92 -2.12 -16.37 -10.19
C GLU A 92 -1.26 -17.64 -10.26
N ALA A 93 -0.61 -18.01 -9.15
CA ALA A 93 0.21 -19.20 -9.02
C ALA A 93 -0.61 -20.47 -9.25
N LYS A 94 -1.77 -20.58 -8.60
CA LYS A 94 -2.72 -21.69 -8.76
C LYS A 94 -3.27 -21.80 -10.18
N GLU A 95 -3.63 -20.66 -10.79
CA GLU A 95 -4.14 -20.63 -12.17
C GLU A 95 -3.10 -21.11 -13.19
N LYS A 96 -1.84 -20.71 -13.02
CA LYS A 96 -0.78 -20.98 -13.99
C LYS A 96 0.06 -22.22 -13.66
N GLY A 97 -0.16 -22.86 -12.51
CA GLY A 97 0.68 -23.95 -12.02
C GLY A 97 2.13 -23.54 -11.77
N ILE A 98 2.37 -22.27 -11.42
CA ILE A 98 3.70 -21.76 -11.07
C ILE A 98 3.84 -21.64 -9.55
N LYS A 99 5.07 -21.48 -9.08
CA LYS A 99 5.33 -21.24 -7.65
C LYS A 99 4.92 -19.81 -7.28
N SER A 100 4.17 -19.65 -6.19
CA SER A 100 3.91 -18.34 -5.58
C SER A 100 5.20 -17.77 -4.96
N VAL A 101 5.20 -16.46 -4.73
CA VAL A 101 6.27 -15.75 -4.02
C VAL A 101 6.30 -16.20 -2.56
N ASP A 102 5.13 -16.31 -1.93
CA ASP A 102 4.97 -16.79 -0.54
C ASP A 102 3.57 -17.39 -0.36
N ASP A 103 3.48 -18.60 0.19
CA ASP A 103 2.25 -19.35 0.48
C ASP A 103 1.95 -19.50 1.98
N SER A 104 2.78 -18.93 2.87
CA SER A 104 2.64 -19.05 4.32
C SER A 104 1.30 -18.53 4.85
N MET A 105 0.65 -17.65 4.09
CA MET A 105 -0.61 -16.99 4.43
C MET A 105 -1.83 -17.57 3.69
N GLU A 106 -1.68 -18.67 2.94
CA GLU A 106 -2.79 -19.32 2.22
C GLU A 106 -4.00 -19.60 3.12
N TRP A 107 -3.75 -19.97 4.38
CA TRP A 107 -4.79 -20.27 5.36
C TRP A 107 -5.76 -19.10 5.62
N PHE A 108 -5.35 -17.85 5.37
CA PHE A 108 -6.14 -16.65 5.62
C PHE A 108 -7.25 -16.46 4.56
N TRP A 109 -6.97 -16.82 3.30
CA TRP A 109 -7.87 -16.59 2.17
C TRP A 109 -8.35 -17.86 1.47
N ARG A 110 -8.01 -19.06 1.97
CA ARG A 110 -8.44 -20.34 1.38
C ARG A 110 -9.96 -20.53 1.25
N ASN A 111 -10.74 -19.86 2.10
CA ASN A 111 -12.20 -20.00 2.15
C ASN A 111 -12.96 -18.80 1.57
N ILE A 112 -12.25 -17.85 0.97
CA ILE A 112 -12.82 -16.69 0.27
C ILE A 112 -12.89 -17.02 -1.22
#